data_AF-A0A917U6B7-F1
#
_entry.id   AF-A0A917U6B7-F1
#
_cell.length_a   1.000
_cell.length_b   1.000
_cell.length_c   1.000
_cell.angle_alpha   90.00
_cell.angle_beta   90.00
_cell.angle_gamma   90.00
#
_symmetry.space_group_name_H-M   'P 1'
#
loop_
_entity.id
_entity.type
_entity.pdbx_description
1 polymer ?
#
loop_
_entity_poly.entity_id
_entity_poly.type
_entity_poly.pdbx_seq_one_letter_code
_entity_poly.pdbx_strand_id
1 'polypeptide(L)'
;MTDPTLVIDFGTSTSSAVLVLPDGQQRLIKEPASGSYSWPTAVCWDGSTLLVGTAAERRKRTDPAAYRREFKRDLGDAYPTPLGDRSFPVGELVTAVVTALAGRARELAGGPVERLVLTVPASYGPGDPRRDLMIKAGEAAGFVEVELLQEPVAAALAPMTGTAFAAGDVVLVYDFGGGTFDAAVVRFTSTADHEVLGHAALDDCGGRDLDVVIARELQEAGGDALAAALDGPDSAARLRATLQLGDFARGVKHQLSDASTVEDYITPAAPAFHLSRDQLVKLTERELDRTVACCTSLLNRCGVRPEQLSAVVLVGGSSRMPIVQELVERRFGRPLRHAEDPELSVVQGGATWVERGGGRQVTATESNPDHVPMRWAIPGGAAKVVKFTVQPGRRYAAGAELIVLRTEDGALLRLYAPDRAGRLVEWHAEPGATVTRDAWLATLHPDAVAPVAETPVERPSGTASYTSNQSPVLRFFGWILLVPIAYLGTGFWVVGLAEEEILGVFGGLAIIAVGVILVRLLLRRRPSHILAIGGLGISHAIGKTRRMYPWDEVTDVLLDNGQLRLKVREGSTLRHDPDFVPRFDAVSGTFKLCRFTWVNTDEETVRSAVKHYTMGKFPKR
;
A
#
# COMPACT_ATOMS: atom_id res chain seq x y z
N MET A 1 -12.02 -18.18 20.05
CA MET A 1 -11.38 -16.86 20.26
C MET A 1 -11.77 -16.38 21.65
N THR A 2 -10.99 -15.50 22.29
CA THR A 2 -11.37 -14.94 23.60
C THR A 2 -12.23 -13.70 23.46
N ASP A 3 -11.92 -12.83 22.50
CA ASP A 3 -12.47 -11.47 22.45
C ASP A 3 -13.18 -11.17 21.11
N PRO A 4 -14.22 -10.31 21.12
CA PRO A 4 -14.89 -9.87 19.89
C PRO A 4 -13.90 -9.17 18.95
N THR A 5 -13.93 -9.52 17.67
CA THR A 5 -13.07 -8.93 16.65
C THR A 5 -13.93 -8.25 15.59
N LEU A 6 -13.66 -6.98 15.31
CA LEU A 6 -14.25 -6.30 14.16
C LEU A 6 -13.37 -6.53 12.94
N VAL A 7 -13.97 -6.94 11.82
CA VAL A 7 -13.33 -6.95 10.51
C VAL A 7 -13.98 -5.85 9.68
N ILE A 8 -13.17 -4.97 9.10
CA ILE A 8 -13.62 -3.90 8.20
C ILE A 8 -12.99 -4.11 6.84
N ASP A 9 -13.82 -4.24 5.81
CA ASP A 9 -13.41 -3.98 4.45
C ASP A 9 -13.49 -2.48 4.14
N PHE A 10 -12.34 -1.82 4.04
CA PHE A 10 -12.27 -0.38 3.75
C PHE A 10 -12.09 -0.16 2.24
N GLY A 11 -13.12 -0.43 1.44
CA GLY A 11 -13.09 -0.23 -0.01
C GLY A 11 -13.06 1.24 -0.46
N THR A 12 -12.82 1.47 -1.77
CA THR A 12 -12.69 2.82 -2.35
C THR A 12 -14.02 3.55 -2.49
N SER A 13 -15.10 2.84 -2.83
CA SER A 13 -16.43 3.43 -3.06
C SER A 13 -17.43 3.08 -1.96
N THR A 14 -17.31 1.87 -1.43
CA THR A 14 -18.08 1.35 -0.31
C THR A 14 -17.16 0.64 0.68
N SER A 15 -17.57 0.60 1.93
CA SER A 15 -16.93 -0.15 3.00
C SER A 15 -17.97 -1.05 3.66
N SER A 16 -17.55 -2.21 4.13
CA SER A 16 -18.43 -3.14 4.84
C SER A 16 -17.72 -3.64 6.10
N ALA A 17 -18.49 -4.15 7.07
CA ALA A 17 -17.89 -4.67 8.30
C ALA A 17 -18.68 -5.86 8.87
N VAL A 18 -17.98 -6.73 9.58
CA VAL A 18 -18.55 -7.86 10.31
C VAL A 18 -17.89 -7.97 11.68
N LEU A 19 -18.72 -8.09 12.71
CA LEU A 19 -18.28 -8.42 14.06
C LEU A 19 -18.25 -9.95 14.19
N VAL A 20 -17.10 -10.52 14.51
CA VAL A 20 -16.95 -11.94 14.86
C VAL A 20 -16.86 -12.04 16.39
N LEU A 21 -17.82 -12.76 16.99
CA LEU A 21 -17.90 -12.94 18.43
C LEU A 21 -17.04 -14.11 18.92
N PRO A 22 -16.72 -14.20 20.24
CA PRO A 22 -15.89 -15.27 20.80
C PRO A 22 -16.42 -16.69 20.55
N ASP A 23 -17.74 -16.84 20.41
CA ASP A 23 -18.45 -18.09 20.10
C ASP A 23 -18.47 -18.45 18.61
N GLY A 24 -17.84 -17.63 17.76
CA GLY A 24 -17.84 -17.76 16.30
C GLY A 24 -19.05 -17.14 15.59
N GLN A 25 -20.00 -16.52 16.30
CA GLN A 25 -21.11 -15.85 15.62
C GLN A 25 -20.62 -14.62 14.85
N GLN A 26 -20.88 -14.61 13.54
CA GLN A 26 -20.66 -13.46 12.67
C GLN A 26 -21.90 -12.55 12.62
N ARG A 27 -21.70 -11.23 12.74
CA ARG A 27 -22.76 -10.21 12.66
C ARG A 27 -22.35 -9.08 11.72
N LEU A 28 -22.89 -9.07 10.51
CA LEU A 28 -22.68 -8.00 9.53
C LEU A 28 -23.23 -6.65 10.05
N ILE A 29 -22.46 -5.58 9.88
CA ILE A 29 -22.73 -4.26 10.44
C ILE A 29 -23.61 -3.44 9.49
N LYS A 30 -24.89 -3.27 9.84
CA LYS A 30 -25.82 -2.44 9.07
C LYS A 30 -25.52 -0.95 9.21
N GLU A 31 -25.60 -0.24 8.08
CA GLU A 31 -25.50 1.21 7.96
C GLU A 31 -26.79 1.86 8.48
N PRO A 32 -26.74 2.74 9.52
CA PRO A 32 -27.95 3.21 10.21
C PRO A 32 -28.97 3.94 9.34
N ALA A 33 -28.52 4.62 8.27
CA ALA A 33 -29.37 5.49 7.47
C ALA A 33 -30.04 4.80 6.27
N SER A 34 -29.46 3.71 5.74
CA SER A 34 -30.02 2.90 4.65
C SER A 34 -30.49 1.50 5.07
N GLY A 35 -29.96 0.95 6.17
CA GLY A 35 -30.14 -0.46 6.55
C GLY A 35 -29.31 -1.47 5.75
N SER A 36 -28.51 -1.00 4.79
CA SER A 36 -27.60 -1.81 3.96
C SER A 36 -26.40 -2.35 4.75
N TYR A 37 -25.75 -3.39 4.25
CA TYR A 37 -24.44 -3.85 4.73
C TYR A 37 -23.26 -3.16 4.02
N SER A 38 -23.52 -2.54 2.86
CA SER A 38 -22.57 -1.76 2.06
C SER A 38 -22.72 -0.28 2.44
N TRP A 39 -21.74 0.28 3.15
CA TRP A 39 -21.68 1.68 3.57
C TRP A 39 -20.99 2.51 2.49
N PRO A 40 -21.51 3.67 2.06
CA PRO A 40 -20.75 4.57 1.19
C PRO A 40 -19.44 5.03 1.85
N THR A 41 -18.29 4.89 1.17
CA THR A 41 -17.01 5.44 1.64
C THR A 41 -16.95 6.94 1.35
N ALA A 42 -17.81 7.67 2.05
CA ALA A 42 -18.08 9.07 1.87
C ALA A 42 -18.15 9.79 3.21
N VAL A 43 -17.68 11.04 3.21
CA VAL A 43 -17.66 11.95 4.34
C VAL A 43 -18.30 13.29 3.95
N CYS A 44 -18.94 13.95 4.90
CA CYS A 44 -19.39 15.33 4.74
C CYS A 44 -19.15 16.10 6.04
N TRP A 45 -18.45 17.21 5.97
CA TRP A 45 -18.37 18.15 7.08
C TRP A 45 -19.71 18.89 7.23
N ASP A 46 -20.23 19.01 8.45
CA ASP A 46 -21.51 19.71 8.71
C ASP A 46 -21.36 21.02 9.50
N GLY A 47 -20.11 21.47 9.70
CA GLY A 47 -19.75 22.59 10.57
C GLY A 47 -19.41 22.18 12.02
N SER A 48 -19.70 20.93 12.41
CA SER A 48 -19.43 20.41 13.76
C SER A 48 -18.73 19.05 13.77
N THR A 49 -19.13 18.13 12.90
CA THR A 49 -18.59 16.78 12.79
C THR A 49 -18.48 16.31 11.34
N LEU A 50 -17.76 15.20 11.13
CA LEU A 50 -17.78 14.47 9.87
C LEU A 50 -18.95 13.48 9.90
N LEU A 51 -19.98 13.77 9.10
CA LEU A 51 -20.97 12.78 8.71
C LEU A 51 -20.30 11.71 7.85
N VAL A 52 -20.74 10.46 7.99
CA VAL A 52 -20.19 9.28 7.29
C VAL A 52 -21.31 8.53 6.57
N GLY A 53 -21.00 7.83 5.47
CA GLY A 53 -21.91 6.89 4.84
C GLY A 53 -23.08 7.56 4.11
N THR A 54 -24.27 6.99 4.21
CA THR A 54 -25.48 7.54 3.58
C THR A 54 -25.85 8.91 4.15
N ALA A 55 -25.47 9.20 5.41
CA ALA A 55 -25.65 10.53 5.99
C ALA A 55 -24.82 11.60 5.25
N ALA A 56 -23.60 11.27 4.83
CA ALA A 56 -22.77 12.12 3.98
C ALA A 56 -23.31 12.21 2.54
N GLU A 57 -23.65 11.07 1.91
CA GLU A 57 -24.24 11.03 0.56
C GLU A 57 -25.51 11.90 0.44
N ARG A 58 -26.38 11.91 1.46
CA ARG A 58 -27.59 12.76 1.48
C ARG A 58 -27.26 14.27 1.45
N ARG A 59 -26.09 14.70 1.94
CA ARG A 59 -25.67 16.10 1.92
C ARG A 59 -25.05 16.55 0.61
N LYS A 60 -24.57 15.66 -0.26
CA LYS A 60 -23.89 16.04 -1.52
C LYS A 60 -24.72 16.92 -2.46
N ARG A 61 -26.06 16.87 -2.38
CA ARG A 61 -26.96 17.73 -3.16
C ARG A 61 -27.20 19.10 -2.50
N THR A 62 -27.05 19.23 -1.18
CA THR A 62 -27.26 20.49 -0.45
C THR A 62 -25.95 21.26 -0.26
N ASP A 63 -24.88 20.56 0.12
CA ASP A 63 -23.54 21.10 0.30
C ASP A 63 -22.52 20.18 -0.41
N PRO A 64 -22.35 20.35 -1.73
CA PRO A 64 -21.39 19.57 -2.49
C PRO A 64 -19.93 19.96 -2.20
N ALA A 65 -19.67 21.09 -1.55
CA ALA A 65 -18.32 21.57 -1.25
C ALA A 65 -17.78 21.01 0.07
N ALA A 66 -18.67 20.64 1.00
CA ALA A 66 -18.33 19.97 2.25
C ALA A 66 -18.30 18.43 2.15
N TYR A 67 -18.63 17.85 0.99
CA TYR A 67 -18.72 16.41 0.75
C TYR A 67 -17.54 15.85 -0.05
N ARG A 68 -17.06 14.65 0.30
CA ARG A 68 -16.06 13.88 -0.46
C ARG A 68 -16.33 12.39 -0.39
N ARG A 69 -16.03 11.68 -1.47
CA ARG A 69 -15.98 10.21 -1.61
C ARG A 69 -14.64 9.80 -2.21
N GLU A 70 -14.32 8.51 -2.15
CA GLU A 70 -13.15 7.92 -2.84
C GLU A 70 -11.78 8.42 -2.36
N PHE A 71 -11.72 9.05 -1.19
CA PHE A 71 -10.50 9.55 -0.56
C PHE A 71 -9.51 8.43 -0.14
N LYS A 72 -9.88 7.14 -0.25
CA LYS A 72 -8.91 6.02 -0.22
C LYS A 72 -7.81 6.19 -1.28
N ARG A 73 -8.12 6.83 -2.42
CA ARG A 73 -7.15 7.15 -3.49
C ARG A 73 -6.18 8.27 -3.12
N ASP A 74 -6.58 9.12 -2.19
CA ASP A 74 -5.77 10.22 -1.66
C ASP A 74 -4.86 9.72 -0.51
N LEU A 75 -4.83 8.41 -0.20
CA LEU A 75 -3.93 7.83 0.80
C LEU A 75 -2.47 7.96 0.36
N GLY A 76 -1.70 8.72 1.14
CA GLY A 76 -0.32 9.07 0.84
C GLY A 76 -0.14 10.51 0.33
N ASP A 77 -1.22 11.21 -0.06
CA ASP A 77 -1.15 12.65 -0.33
C ASP A 77 -0.78 13.38 0.97
N ALA A 78 0.29 14.18 0.94
CA ALA A 78 0.67 15.06 2.04
C ALA A 78 -0.31 16.24 2.24
N TYR A 79 -1.26 16.43 1.33
CA TYR A 79 -2.18 17.57 1.31
C TYR A 79 -3.55 17.20 1.91
N PRO A 80 -4.00 17.92 2.96
CA PRO A 80 -5.35 17.78 3.50
C PRO A 80 -6.45 17.95 2.45
N THR A 81 -7.51 17.15 2.57
CA THR A 81 -8.73 17.26 1.76
C THR A 81 -9.58 18.44 2.26
N PRO A 82 -9.90 19.44 1.42
CA PRO A 82 -10.83 20.50 1.79
C PRO A 82 -12.27 19.99 1.81
N LEU A 83 -13.01 20.29 2.88
CA LEU A 83 -14.43 20.03 3.06
C LEU A 83 -15.08 21.30 3.62
N GLY A 84 -15.69 22.10 2.75
CA GLY A 84 -16.35 23.35 3.13
C GLY A 84 -15.35 24.40 3.61
N ASP A 85 -15.44 24.80 4.87
CA ASP A 85 -14.57 25.80 5.51
C ASP A 85 -13.33 25.21 6.21
N ARG A 86 -13.22 23.87 6.29
CA ARG A 86 -12.12 23.17 6.95
C ARG A 86 -11.37 22.24 5.99
N SER A 87 -10.14 21.85 6.33
CA SER A 87 -9.41 20.80 5.64
C SER A 87 -8.97 19.71 6.61
N PHE A 88 -8.97 18.46 6.14
CA PHE A 88 -8.74 17.26 6.95
C PHE A 88 -7.63 16.40 6.34
N PRO A 89 -6.61 15.97 7.10
CA PRO A 89 -5.73 14.88 6.69
C PRO A 89 -6.54 13.65 6.28
N VAL A 90 -6.12 12.94 5.23
CA VAL A 90 -6.87 11.76 4.74
C VAL A 90 -6.99 10.68 5.82
N GLY A 91 -5.99 10.55 6.69
CA GLY A 91 -6.05 9.69 7.88
C GLY A 91 -7.24 10.01 8.81
N GLU A 92 -7.56 11.29 9.06
CA GLU A 92 -8.73 11.66 9.88
C GLU A 92 -10.05 11.23 9.21
N LEU A 93 -10.11 11.26 7.87
CA LEU A 93 -11.29 10.80 7.12
C LEU A 93 -11.45 9.26 7.21
N VAL A 94 -10.34 8.51 7.16
CA VAL A 94 -10.36 7.05 7.42
C VAL A 94 -10.80 6.77 8.85
N THR A 95 -10.19 7.44 9.84
CA THR A 95 -10.54 7.29 11.26
C THR A 95 -12.03 7.57 11.50
N ALA A 96 -12.63 8.57 10.83
CA ALA A 96 -14.05 8.86 10.96
C ALA A 96 -14.93 7.68 10.49
N VAL A 97 -14.61 7.05 9.35
CA VAL A 97 -15.33 5.87 8.84
C VAL A 97 -15.15 4.67 9.77
N VAL A 98 -13.91 4.38 10.17
CA VAL A 98 -13.58 3.26 11.07
C VAL A 98 -14.27 3.45 12.43
N THR A 99 -14.31 4.67 12.96
CA THR A 99 -15.00 5.01 14.23
C THR A 99 -16.51 4.82 14.13
N ALA A 100 -17.13 5.19 13.00
CA ALA A 100 -18.56 4.99 12.79
C ALA A 100 -18.93 3.49 12.76
N LEU A 101 -18.14 2.67 12.07
CA LEU A 101 -18.29 1.21 12.04
C LEU A 101 -18.04 0.59 13.43
N ALA A 102 -16.99 1.04 14.13
CA ALA A 102 -16.65 0.59 15.48
C ALA A 102 -17.75 0.89 16.51
N GLY A 103 -18.41 2.05 16.42
CA GLY A 103 -19.56 2.39 17.25
C GLY A 103 -20.69 1.35 17.11
N ARG A 104 -21.07 1.02 15.86
CA ARG A 104 -22.07 -0.02 15.59
C ARG A 104 -21.64 -1.41 16.06
N ALA A 105 -20.36 -1.75 15.94
CA ALA A 105 -19.81 -3.02 16.42
C ALA A 105 -19.88 -3.13 17.95
N ARG A 106 -19.47 -2.10 18.69
CA ARG A 106 -19.52 -2.05 20.16
C ARG A 106 -20.96 -2.13 20.69
N GLU A 107 -21.91 -1.46 20.02
CA GLU A 107 -23.35 -1.63 20.31
C GLU A 107 -23.83 -3.08 20.12
N LEU A 108 -23.43 -3.75 19.03
CA LEU A 108 -23.84 -5.13 18.72
C LEU A 108 -23.13 -6.19 19.58
N ALA A 109 -21.94 -5.87 20.11
CA ALA A 109 -21.21 -6.66 21.10
C ALA A 109 -21.78 -6.49 22.52
N GLY A 110 -22.39 -5.33 22.81
CA GLY A 110 -22.82 -4.96 24.17
C GLY A 110 -21.66 -4.59 25.10
N GLY A 111 -20.49 -4.24 24.56
CA GLY A 111 -19.25 -4.05 25.30
C GLY A 111 -18.09 -3.54 24.44
N PRO A 112 -16.86 -3.50 24.99
CA PRO A 112 -15.67 -3.13 24.23
C PRO A 112 -15.39 -4.12 23.10
N VAL A 113 -14.76 -3.61 22.04
CA VAL A 113 -14.22 -4.38 20.92
C VAL A 113 -12.83 -3.80 20.69
N GLU A 114 -11.80 -4.55 21.07
CA GLU A 114 -10.41 -4.06 21.15
C GLU A 114 -9.57 -4.50 19.95
N ARG A 115 -9.98 -5.57 19.26
CA ARG A 115 -9.30 -6.08 18.06
C ARG A 115 -10.02 -5.68 16.77
N LEU A 116 -9.22 -5.20 15.81
CA LEU A 116 -9.61 -4.80 14.46
C LEU A 116 -8.75 -5.52 13.42
N VAL A 117 -9.40 -6.13 12.43
CA VAL A 117 -8.77 -6.52 11.16
C VAL A 117 -9.23 -5.53 10.08
N LEU A 118 -8.29 -4.78 9.51
CA LEU A 118 -8.53 -3.88 8.38
C LEU A 118 -8.03 -4.53 7.09
N THR A 119 -8.87 -4.56 6.06
CA THR A 119 -8.43 -4.98 4.73
C THR A 119 -7.60 -3.88 4.06
N VAL A 120 -6.58 -4.28 3.30
CA VAL A 120 -5.76 -3.38 2.47
C VAL A 120 -5.44 -4.00 1.11
N PRO A 121 -5.25 -3.19 0.05
CA PRO A 121 -4.87 -3.70 -1.26
C PRO A 121 -3.56 -4.49 -1.22
N ALA A 122 -3.41 -5.49 -2.09
CA ALA A 122 -2.16 -6.28 -2.14
C ALA A 122 -0.92 -5.43 -2.48
N SER A 123 -1.11 -4.26 -3.10
CA SER A 123 -0.06 -3.28 -3.39
C SER A 123 0.51 -2.60 -2.15
N TYR A 124 -0.14 -2.68 -0.99
CA TYR A 124 0.33 -2.10 0.27
C TYR A 124 1.34 -3.07 0.91
N GLY A 125 2.50 -3.22 0.26
CA GLY A 125 3.59 -4.10 0.67
C GLY A 125 4.37 -3.59 1.89
N PRO A 126 5.28 -4.41 2.46
CA PRO A 126 6.09 -4.00 3.62
C PRO A 126 6.83 -2.69 3.37
N GLY A 127 6.74 -1.74 4.31
CA GLY A 127 7.34 -0.40 4.20
C GLY A 127 6.49 0.65 3.47
N ASP A 128 5.31 0.30 2.94
CA ASP A 128 4.38 1.28 2.36
C ASP A 128 3.75 2.16 3.46
N PRO A 129 3.91 3.50 3.42
CA PRO A 129 3.40 4.41 4.45
C PRO A 129 1.87 4.41 4.58
N ARG A 130 1.15 3.93 3.56
CA ARG A 130 -0.32 3.77 3.61
C ARG A 130 -0.72 2.67 4.61
N ARG A 131 0.12 1.67 4.87
CA ARG A 131 -0.10 0.67 5.91
C ARG A 131 -0.11 1.30 7.29
N ASP A 132 0.93 2.08 7.61
CA ASP A 132 1.06 2.79 8.88
C ASP A 132 -0.09 3.77 9.10
N LEU A 133 -0.58 4.41 8.03
CA LEU A 133 -1.76 5.26 8.08
C LEU A 133 -3.02 4.47 8.45
N MET A 134 -3.26 3.31 7.81
CA MET A 134 -4.41 2.45 8.15
C MET A 134 -4.33 1.90 9.58
N ILE A 135 -3.15 1.51 10.06
CA ILE A 135 -2.93 1.09 11.45
C ILE A 135 -3.26 2.23 12.41
N LYS A 136 -2.67 3.42 12.21
CA LYS A 136 -2.94 4.62 13.02
C LYS A 136 -4.39 5.06 12.99
N ALA A 137 -5.11 4.86 11.88
CA ALA A 137 -6.53 5.14 11.80
C ALA A 137 -7.37 4.16 12.64
N GLY A 138 -6.96 2.88 12.72
CA GLY A 138 -7.51 1.90 13.65
C GLY A 138 -7.23 2.25 15.11
N GLU A 139 -5.97 2.54 15.46
CA GLU A 139 -5.57 2.96 16.80
C GLU A 139 -6.34 4.22 17.25
N ALA A 140 -6.46 5.22 16.37
CA ALA A 140 -7.21 6.45 16.63
C ALA A 140 -8.74 6.24 16.75
N ALA A 141 -9.29 5.14 16.24
CA ALA A 141 -10.68 4.72 16.47
C ALA A 141 -10.88 3.94 17.79
N GLY A 142 -9.81 3.79 18.59
CA GLY A 142 -9.81 3.16 19.90
C GLY A 142 -9.72 1.63 19.86
N PHE A 143 -8.96 1.08 18.92
CA PHE A 143 -8.57 -0.33 18.93
C PHE A 143 -7.16 -0.51 19.49
N VAL A 144 -6.95 -1.59 20.24
CA VAL A 144 -5.67 -1.95 20.87
C VAL A 144 -4.85 -2.86 19.95
N GLU A 145 -5.53 -3.79 19.28
CA GLU A 145 -4.92 -4.71 18.33
C GLU A 145 -5.41 -4.39 16.92
N VAL A 146 -4.53 -3.86 16.06
CA VAL A 146 -4.86 -3.56 14.66
C VAL A 146 -4.02 -4.45 13.73
N GLU A 147 -4.70 -5.35 13.03
CA GLU A 147 -4.12 -6.26 12.05
C GLU A 147 -4.50 -5.81 10.63
N LEU A 148 -3.54 -5.88 9.69
CA LEU A 148 -3.81 -5.62 8.27
C LEU A 148 -3.88 -6.94 7.49
N LEU A 149 -5.02 -7.20 6.86
CA LEU A 149 -5.24 -8.36 5.98
C LEU A 149 -5.24 -7.91 4.52
N GLN A 150 -4.60 -8.68 3.61
CA GLN A 150 -4.65 -8.35 2.19
C GLN A 150 -6.03 -8.68 1.59
N GLU A 151 -6.67 -7.70 0.98
CA GLU A 151 -7.98 -7.79 0.31
C GLU A 151 -8.15 -9.06 -0.55
N PRO A 152 -7.22 -9.43 -1.46
CA PRO A 152 -7.38 -10.65 -2.25
C PRO A 152 -7.21 -11.95 -1.46
N VAL A 153 -6.44 -11.96 -0.36
CA VAL A 153 -6.36 -13.14 0.53
C VAL A 153 -7.68 -13.31 1.28
N ALA A 154 -8.24 -12.21 1.79
CA ALA A 154 -9.58 -12.21 2.38
C ALA A 154 -10.63 -12.69 1.37
N ALA A 155 -10.69 -12.09 0.18
CA ALA A 155 -11.66 -12.48 -0.84
C ALA A 155 -11.55 -13.95 -1.29
N ALA A 156 -10.33 -14.49 -1.39
CA ALA A 156 -10.11 -15.90 -1.71
C ALA A 156 -10.52 -16.86 -0.57
N LEU A 157 -10.61 -16.38 0.67
CA LEU A 157 -11.10 -17.11 1.84
C LEU A 157 -12.63 -17.04 2.02
N ALA A 158 -13.33 -16.21 1.25
CA ALA A 158 -14.76 -15.99 1.39
C ALA A 158 -15.60 -17.27 1.18
N PRO A 159 -16.74 -17.43 1.86
CA PRO A 159 -17.75 -18.44 1.51
C PRO A 159 -18.24 -18.18 0.08
N MET A 160 -17.93 -19.11 -0.83
CA MET A 160 -18.16 -18.94 -2.27
C MET A 160 -18.65 -20.23 -2.92
N THR A 161 -19.15 -20.13 -4.16
CA THR A 161 -19.61 -21.26 -4.95
C THR A 161 -18.53 -22.34 -5.11
N GLY A 162 -18.90 -23.63 -5.01
CA GLY A 162 -17.97 -24.75 -5.14
C GLY A 162 -17.33 -25.20 -3.81
N THR A 163 -16.18 -25.89 -3.89
CA THR A 163 -15.42 -26.36 -2.72
C THR A 163 -14.39 -25.33 -2.29
N ALA A 164 -14.09 -25.27 -0.99
CA ALA A 164 -12.96 -24.50 -0.46
C ALA A 164 -11.63 -24.94 -1.08
N PHE A 165 -10.72 -23.98 -1.28
CA PHE A 165 -9.38 -24.23 -1.81
C PHE A 165 -8.50 -24.96 -0.80
N ALA A 166 -7.61 -25.82 -1.31
CA ALA A 166 -6.66 -26.62 -0.54
C ALA A 166 -5.23 -26.08 -0.68
N ALA A 167 -4.34 -26.49 0.24
CA ALA A 167 -2.92 -26.15 0.14
C ALA A 167 -2.32 -26.61 -1.21
N GLY A 168 -1.67 -25.69 -1.92
CA GLY A 168 -1.15 -25.88 -3.26
C GLY A 168 -2.00 -25.26 -4.38
N ASP A 169 -3.30 -25.01 -4.14
CA ASP A 169 -4.16 -24.32 -5.11
C ASP A 169 -3.63 -22.93 -5.43
N VAL A 170 -3.77 -22.50 -6.69
CA VAL A 170 -3.42 -21.16 -7.15
C VAL A 170 -4.66 -20.53 -7.77
N VAL A 171 -5.06 -19.35 -7.30
CA VAL A 171 -6.24 -18.64 -7.81
C VAL A 171 -5.86 -17.28 -8.33
N LEU A 172 -6.58 -16.83 -9.37
CA LEU A 172 -6.57 -15.42 -9.79
C LEU A 172 -7.74 -14.74 -9.08
N VAL A 173 -7.46 -13.77 -8.22
CA VAL A 173 -8.47 -12.84 -7.72
C VAL A 173 -8.61 -11.72 -8.74
N TYR A 174 -9.84 -11.49 -9.17
CA TYR A 174 -10.27 -10.46 -10.11
C TYR A 174 -11.24 -9.56 -9.35
N ASP A 175 -10.78 -8.42 -8.86
CA ASP A 175 -11.58 -7.45 -8.12
C ASP A 175 -11.91 -6.26 -9.01
N PHE A 176 -13.18 -6.15 -9.39
CA PHE A 176 -13.69 -5.04 -10.17
C PHE A 176 -14.61 -4.19 -9.28
N GLY A 177 -13.97 -3.33 -8.48
CA GLY A 177 -14.64 -2.44 -7.56
C GLY A 177 -15.36 -1.27 -8.24
N GLY A 178 -15.87 -0.35 -7.41
CA GLY A 178 -16.46 0.89 -7.89
C GLY A 178 -15.42 1.93 -8.32
N GLY A 179 -14.24 1.94 -7.70
CA GLY A 179 -13.16 2.89 -7.99
C GLY A 179 -12.07 2.28 -8.88
N THR A 180 -11.48 1.17 -8.46
CA THR A 180 -10.31 0.55 -9.10
C THR A 180 -10.65 -0.82 -9.67
N PHE A 181 -9.76 -1.32 -10.52
CA PHE A 181 -9.65 -2.73 -10.81
C PHE A 181 -8.34 -3.27 -10.23
N ASP A 182 -8.43 -4.29 -9.40
CA ASP A 182 -7.31 -4.91 -8.72
C ASP A 182 -7.26 -6.41 -9.04
N ALA A 183 -6.07 -6.93 -9.30
CA ALA A 183 -5.84 -8.33 -9.62
C ALA A 183 -4.70 -8.88 -8.78
N ALA A 184 -4.85 -10.10 -8.27
CA ALA A 184 -3.81 -10.78 -7.50
C ALA A 184 -3.78 -12.27 -7.80
N VAL A 185 -2.59 -12.87 -7.77
CA VAL A 185 -2.44 -14.33 -7.87
C VAL A 185 -2.12 -14.84 -6.46
N VAL A 186 -3.01 -15.64 -5.89
CA VAL A 186 -2.89 -16.14 -4.52
C VAL A 186 -2.64 -17.65 -4.57
N ARG A 187 -1.59 -18.11 -3.88
CA ARG A 187 -1.32 -19.52 -3.62
C ARG A 187 -1.76 -19.87 -2.20
N PHE A 188 -2.62 -20.87 -2.10
CA PHE A 188 -3.01 -21.45 -0.82
C PHE A 188 -1.88 -22.29 -0.24
N THR A 189 -1.67 -22.13 1.06
CA THR A 189 -0.63 -22.80 1.84
C THR A 189 -1.28 -23.70 2.91
N SER A 190 -0.51 -24.57 3.55
CA SER A 190 -0.98 -25.38 4.68
C SER A 190 -1.03 -24.60 6.00
N THR A 191 -0.54 -23.36 6.01
CA THR A 191 -0.59 -22.41 7.12
C THR A 191 -1.65 -21.34 6.83
N ALA A 192 -1.94 -20.46 7.80
CA ALA A 192 -2.79 -19.29 7.55
C ALA A 192 -2.16 -18.29 6.56
N ASP A 193 -0.82 -18.26 6.47
CA ASP A 193 -0.08 -17.38 5.58
C ASP A 193 -0.13 -17.84 4.12
N HIS A 194 -1.23 -17.50 3.44
CA HIS A 194 -1.38 -17.68 2.00
C HIS A 194 -0.51 -16.67 1.24
N GLU A 195 0.11 -17.12 0.15
CA GLU A 195 1.15 -16.38 -0.56
C GLU A 195 0.55 -15.59 -1.72
N VAL A 196 0.71 -14.27 -1.73
CA VAL A 196 0.42 -13.44 -2.90
C VAL A 196 1.62 -13.47 -3.84
N LEU A 197 1.56 -14.30 -4.89
CA LEU A 197 2.61 -14.46 -5.91
C LEU A 197 2.84 -13.18 -6.74
N GLY A 198 1.88 -12.26 -6.71
CA GLY A 198 1.98 -10.95 -7.31
C GLY A 198 0.61 -10.28 -7.43
N HIS A 199 0.64 -8.98 -7.70
CA HIS A 199 -0.56 -8.18 -7.92
C HIS A 199 -0.40 -7.21 -9.10
N ALA A 200 -1.52 -6.64 -9.53
CA ALA A 200 -1.62 -5.57 -10.51
C ALA A 200 -2.85 -4.72 -10.18
N ALA A 201 -2.84 -3.45 -10.55
CA ALA A 201 -3.97 -2.54 -10.35
C ALA A 201 -4.11 -1.61 -11.55
N LEU A 202 -5.34 -1.16 -11.80
CA LEU A 202 -5.69 -0.08 -12.71
C LEU A 202 -6.46 0.96 -11.91
N ASP A 203 -5.78 2.05 -11.54
CA ASP A 203 -6.38 3.11 -10.73
C ASP A 203 -7.51 3.84 -11.48
N ASP A 204 -7.46 3.89 -12.81
CA ASP A 204 -8.38 4.58 -13.73
C ASP A 204 -9.31 3.59 -14.48
N CYS A 205 -9.74 2.52 -13.80
CA CYS A 205 -10.57 1.48 -14.39
C CYS A 205 -11.43 0.76 -13.35
N GLY A 206 -12.41 1.45 -12.76
CA GLY A 206 -13.46 0.85 -11.93
C GLY A 206 -14.86 1.02 -12.52
N GLY A 207 -15.86 0.56 -11.76
CA GLY A 207 -17.27 0.76 -12.11
C GLY A 207 -17.65 2.23 -12.34
N ARG A 208 -16.94 3.18 -11.72
CA ARG A 208 -17.10 4.63 -11.94
C ARG A 208 -16.64 5.08 -13.32
N ASP A 209 -15.57 4.50 -13.86
CA ASP A 209 -15.10 4.87 -15.20
C ASP A 209 -16.11 4.41 -16.26
N LEU A 210 -16.80 3.30 -16.00
CA LEU A 210 -17.99 2.89 -16.78
C LEU A 210 -19.16 3.87 -16.59
N ASP A 211 -19.44 4.33 -15.35
CA ASP A 211 -20.43 5.39 -15.09
C ASP A 211 -20.11 6.67 -15.90
N VAL A 212 -18.83 7.02 -16.08
CA VAL A 212 -18.39 8.19 -16.86
C VAL A 212 -18.64 8.02 -18.36
N VAL A 213 -18.49 6.82 -18.91
CA VAL A 213 -18.86 6.55 -20.31
C VAL A 213 -20.38 6.72 -20.50
N ILE A 214 -21.18 6.10 -19.64
CA ILE A 214 -22.66 6.22 -19.69
C ILE A 214 -23.10 7.68 -19.47
N ALA A 215 -22.44 8.42 -18.58
CA ALA A 215 -22.72 9.84 -18.33
C ALA A 215 -22.53 10.73 -19.57
N ARG A 216 -21.64 10.37 -20.51
CA ARG A 216 -21.47 11.11 -21.77
C ARG A 216 -22.65 10.89 -22.72
N GLU A 217 -23.07 9.64 -22.91
CA GLU A 217 -24.28 9.30 -23.68
C GLU A 217 -25.53 10.02 -23.11
N LEU A 218 -25.63 10.05 -21.78
CA LEU A 218 -26.69 10.77 -21.06
C LEU A 218 -26.61 12.28 -21.23
N GLN A 219 -25.39 12.86 -21.29
CA GLN A 219 -25.20 14.29 -21.53
C GLN A 219 -25.65 14.68 -22.95
N GLU A 220 -25.34 13.84 -23.95
CA GLU A 220 -25.77 14.05 -25.34
C GLU A 220 -27.30 13.89 -25.49
N ALA A 221 -27.92 12.94 -24.77
CA ALA A 221 -29.36 12.72 -24.78
C ALA A 221 -30.18 13.74 -23.95
N GLY A 222 -29.59 14.32 -22.90
CA GLY A 222 -30.31 15.13 -21.90
C GLY A 222 -30.72 16.55 -22.34
N GLY A 223 -30.29 16.98 -23.53
CA GLY A 223 -30.71 18.23 -24.17
C GLY A 223 -30.25 19.52 -23.47
N ASP A 224 -30.75 20.66 -23.99
CA ASP A 224 -30.30 22.01 -23.61
C ASP A 224 -30.37 22.30 -22.09
N ALA A 225 -31.38 21.75 -21.40
CA ALA A 225 -31.57 21.96 -19.97
C ALA A 225 -30.45 21.32 -19.12
N LEU A 226 -30.01 20.10 -19.49
CA LEU A 226 -28.90 19.43 -18.83
C LEU A 226 -27.56 20.11 -19.20
N ALA A 227 -27.36 20.44 -20.47
CA ALA A 227 -26.18 21.17 -20.92
C ALA A 227 -26.01 22.52 -20.19
N ALA A 228 -27.07 23.32 -20.08
CA ALA A 228 -27.06 24.58 -19.33
C ALA A 228 -26.77 24.39 -17.83
N ALA A 229 -27.19 23.27 -17.22
CA ALA A 229 -26.89 22.96 -15.83
C ALA A 229 -25.42 22.56 -15.61
N LEU A 230 -24.79 21.88 -16.58
CA LEU A 230 -23.40 21.43 -16.53
C LEU A 230 -22.39 22.54 -16.92
N ASP A 231 -22.77 23.46 -17.81
CA ASP A 231 -21.93 24.57 -18.28
C ASP A 231 -22.21 25.92 -17.57
N GLY A 232 -23.16 25.95 -16.63
CA GLY A 232 -23.59 27.17 -15.94
C GLY A 232 -22.48 27.88 -15.14
N PRO A 233 -22.54 29.22 -14.94
CA PRO A 233 -21.46 29.95 -14.26
C PRO A 233 -21.30 29.60 -12.77
N ASP A 234 -22.38 29.20 -12.10
CA ASP A 234 -22.36 28.77 -10.69
C ASP A 234 -21.67 27.39 -10.55
N SER A 235 -20.52 27.37 -9.86
CA SER A 235 -19.75 26.15 -9.60
C SER A 235 -20.50 25.15 -8.70
N ALA A 236 -21.30 25.62 -7.74
CA ALA A 236 -22.08 24.75 -6.88
C ALA A 236 -23.27 24.14 -7.63
N ALA A 237 -23.92 24.89 -8.53
CA ALA A 237 -24.96 24.35 -9.41
C ALA A 237 -24.41 23.28 -10.36
N ARG A 238 -23.27 23.56 -11.02
CA ARG A 238 -22.58 22.58 -11.88
C ARG A 238 -22.23 21.31 -11.12
N LEU A 239 -21.59 21.43 -9.96
CA LEU A 239 -21.21 20.26 -9.17
C LEU A 239 -22.42 19.42 -8.73
N ARG A 240 -23.55 20.07 -8.39
CA ARG A 240 -24.83 19.37 -8.15
C ARG A 240 -25.35 18.65 -9.39
N ALA A 241 -25.21 19.23 -10.58
CA ALA A 241 -25.64 18.60 -11.85
C ALA A 241 -24.74 17.42 -12.21
N THR A 242 -23.42 17.56 -12.13
CA THR A 242 -22.43 16.49 -12.36
C THR A 242 -22.66 15.29 -11.43
N LEU A 243 -22.91 15.54 -10.14
CA LEU A 243 -23.20 14.48 -9.17
C LEU A 243 -24.52 13.75 -9.48
N GLN A 244 -25.56 14.47 -9.93
CA GLN A 244 -26.83 13.87 -10.33
C GLN A 244 -26.71 13.02 -11.60
N LEU A 245 -25.98 13.51 -12.60
CA LEU A 245 -25.69 12.76 -13.83
C LEU A 245 -24.92 11.48 -13.53
N GLY A 246 -23.90 11.54 -12.67
CA GLY A 246 -23.12 10.37 -12.27
C GLY A 246 -23.90 9.35 -11.42
N ASP A 247 -24.86 9.80 -10.61
CA ASP A 247 -25.78 8.90 -9.89
C ASP A 247 -26.76 8.22 -10.85
N PHE A 248 -27.31 8.95 -11.83
CA PHE A 248 -28.21 8.39 -12.83
C PHE A 248 -27.50 7.36 -13.73
N ALA A 249 -26.29 7.69 -14.21
CA ALA A 249 -25.45 6.78 -14.98
C ALA A 249 -25.17 5.46 -14.25
N ARG A 250 -24.88 5.54 -12.94
CA ARG A 250 -24.71 4.36 -12.08
C ARG A 250 -26.00 3.56 -11.92
N GLY A 251 -27.13 4.24 -11.76
CA GLY A 251 -28.45 3.62 -11.72
C GLY A 251 -28.75 2.80 -12.98
N VAL A 252 -28.54 3.40 -14.16
CA VAL A 252 -28.66 2.72 -15.46
C VAL A 252 -27.73 1.50 -15.54
N LYS A 253 -26.44 1.65 -15.18
CA LYS A 253 -25.46 0.55 -15.19
C LYS A 253 -25.89 -0.62 -14.30
N HIS A 254 -26.36 -0.32 -13.09
CA HIS A 254 -26.80 -1.33 -12.12
C HIS A 254 -28.04 -2.07 -12.65
N GLN A 255 -29.05 -1.33 -13.14
CA GLN A 255 -30.23 -1.92 -13.76
C GLN A 255 -29.88 -2.84 -14.95
N LEU A 256 -28.88 -2.50 -15.78
CA LEU A 256 -28.44 -3.34 -16.91
C LEU A 256 -27.69 -4.63 -16.51
N SER A 257 -27.32 -4.77 -15.24
CA SER A 257 -26.84 -6.07 -14.72
C SER A 257 -27.96 -7.10 -14.71
N ASP A 258 -29.17 -6.68 -14.32
CA ASP A 258 -30.35 -7.55 -14.21
C ASP A 258 -31.21 -7.54 -15.50
N ALA A 259 -31.46 -6.36 -16.07
CA ALA A 259 -32.30 -6.15 -17.25
C ALA A 259 -31.50 -6.06 -18.57
N SER A 260 -32.07 -6.53 -19.68
CA SER A 260 -31.47 -6.40 -21.02
C SER A 260 -31.48 -4.98 -21.58
N THR A 261 -32.38 -4.13 -21.07
CA THR A 261 -32.66 -2.77 -21.53
C THR A 261 -33.16 -1.90 -20.39
N VAL A 262 -32.80 -0.62 -20.41
CA VAL A 262 -33.32 0.43 -19.52
C VAL A 262 -33.93 1.55 -20.37
N GLU A 263 -35.09 2.04 -19.94
CA GLU A 263 -35.72 3.27 -20.40
C GLU A 263 -36.00 4.13 -19.16
N ASP A 264 -35.41 5.32 -19.05
CA ASP A 264 -35.53 6.18 -17.86
C ASP A 264 -35.31 7.67 -18.22
N TYR A 265 -35.68 8.60 -17.35
CA TYR A 265 -35.73 10.04 -17.60
C TYR A 265 -34.81 10.81 -16.64
N ILE A 266 -33.69 11.35 -17.14
CA ILE A 266 -32.72 12.13 -16.33
C ILE A 266 -33.40 13.32 -15.63
N THR A 267 -34.32 13.97 -16.33
CA THR A 267 -35.22 14.99 -15.78
C THR A 267 -36.61 14.83 -16.38
N PRO A 268 -37.69 15.27 -15.72
CA PRO A 268 -39.05 15.20 -16.27
C PRO A 268 -39.28 15.97 -17.58
N ALA A 269 -38.34 16.83 -17.98
CA ALA A 269 -38.39 17.61 -19.23
C ALA A 269 -37.41 17.10 -20.30
N ALA A 270 -36.58 16.10 -19.99
CA ALA A 270 -35.68 15.47 -20.95
C ALA A 270 -36.40 14.35 -21.73
N PRO A 271 -35.94 14.00 -22.94
CA PRO A 271 -36.35 12.79 -23.62
C PRO A 271 -36.06 11.53 -22.79
N ALA A 272 -36.80 10.46 -23.05
CA ALA A 272 -36.53 9.13 -22.50
C ALA A 272 -35.15 8.62 -22.97
N PHE A 273 -34.23 8.40 -22.04
CA PHE A 273 -32.96 7.78 -22.33
C PHE A 273 -33.13 6.27 -22.44
N HIS A 274 -32.62 5.69 -23.52
CA HIS A 274 -32.70 4.27 -23.81
C HIS A 274 -31.31 3.66 -23.94
N LEU A 275 -31.01 2.61 -23.20
CA LEU A 275 -29.76 1.86 -23.32
C LEU A 275 -30.00 0.35 -23.16
N SER A 276 -29.45 -0.44 -24.07
CA SER A 276 -29.40 -1.91 -23.97
C SER A 276 -28.08 -2.40 -23.39
N ARG A 277 -28.10 -3.62 -22.85
CA ARG A 277 -26.89 -4.30 -22.37
C ARG A 277 -25.85 -4.43 -23.49
N ASP A 278 -26.25 -4.76 -24.71
CA ASP A 278 -25.37 -4.88 -25.87
C ASP A 278 -24.71 -3.55 -26.27
N GLN A 279 -25.40 -2.43 -26.08
CA GLN A 279 -24.81 -1.09 -26.24
C GLN A 279 -23.82 -0.80 -25.12
N LEU A 280 -24.17 -1.08 -23.86
CA LEU A 280 -23.27 -0.92 -22.73
C LEU A 280 -21.97 -1.74 -22.90
N VAL A 281 -22.07 -2.98 -23.40
CA VAL A 281 -20.90 -3.82 -23.71
C VAL A 281 -19.99 -3.14 -24.72
N LYS A 282 -20.54 -2.62 -25.83
CA LYS A 282 -19.74 -1.91 -26.86
C LYS A 282 -19.11 -0.62 -26.34
N LEU A 283 -19.84 0.12 -25.50
CA LEU A 283 -19.36 1.36 -24.88
C LEU A 283 -18.22 1.12 -23.88
N THR A 284 -18.17 -0.06 -23.26
CA THR A 284 -17.21 -0.41 -22.18
C THR A 284 -16.18 -1.47 -22.58
N GLU A 285 -16.19 -1.92 -23.84
CA GLU A 285 -15.31 -2.98 -24.38
C GLU A 285 -13.83 -2.70 -24.09
N ARG A 286 -13.38 -1.46 -24.32
CA ARG A 286 -12.00 -1.05 -24.07
C ARG A 286 -11.60 -1.17 -22.60
N GLU A 287 -12.46 -0.73 -21.69
CA GLU A 287 -12.20 -0.75 -20.25
C GLU A 287 -12.22 -2.20 -19.72
N LEU A 288 -13.12 -3.03 -20.23
CA LEU A 288 -13.17 -4.47 -19.93
C LEU A 288 -11.98 -5.25 -20.50
N ASP A 289 -11.51 -4.93 -21.70
CA ASP A 289 -10.29 -5.54 -22.26
C ASP A 289 -9.03 -5.18 -21.45
N ARG A 290 -8.97 -3.96 -20.88
CA ARG A 290 -7.85 -3.53 -20.02
C ARG A 290 -7.72 -4.39 -18.77
N THR A 291 -8.81 -4.74 -18.09
CA THR A 291 -8.77 -5.59 -16.88
C THR A 291 -8.27 -7.00 -17.23
N VAL A 292 -8.75 -7.57 -18.34
CA VAL A 292 -8.38 -8.89 -18.84
C VAL A 292 -6.91 -8.94 -19.30
N ALA A 293 -6.42 -7.88 -19.95
CA ALA A 293 -5.02 -7.71 -20.31
C ALA A 293 -4.11 -7.50 -19.09
N CYS A 294 -4.60 -6.80 -18.06
CA CYS A 294 -3.91 -6.62 -16.77
C CYS A 294 -3.69 -7.97 -16.08
N CYS A 295 -4.73 -8.80 -15.95
CA CYS A 295 -4.63 -10.17 -15.43
C CYS A 295 -3.69 -11.06 -16.26
N THR A 296 -3.79 -11.00 -17.60
CA THR A 296 -2.88 -11.74 -18.50
C THR A 296 -1.42 -11.37 -18.21
N SER A 297 -1.14 -10.07 -18.09
CA SER A 297 0.21 -9.56 -17.83
C SER A 297 0.70 -9.94 -16.44
N LEU A 298 -0.18 -9.97 -15.44
CA LEU A 298 0.12 -10.41 -14.09
C LEU A 298 0.49 -11.90 -14.05
N LEU A 299 -0.33 -12.77 -14.63
CA LEU A 299 -0.07 -14.22 -14.70
C LEU A 299 1.30 -14.52 -15.32
N ASN A 300 1.63 -13.82 -16.41
CA ASN A 300 2.95 -13.92 -17.06
C ASN A 300 4.09 -13.48 -16.12
N ARG A 301 3.95 -12.38 -15.37
CA ARG A 301 4.96 -11.94 -14.38
C ARG A 301 5.14 -12.93 -13.23
N CYS A 302 4.07 -13.56 -12.78
CA CYS A 302 4.09 -14.59 -11.74
C CYS A 302 4.57 -15.97 -12.24
N GLY A 303 4.80 -16.14 -13.55
CA GLY A 303 5.17 -17.44 -14.14
C GLY A 303 4.05 -18.49 -14.10
N VAL A 304 2.79 -18.07 -13.96
CA VAL A 304 1.61 -18.94 -13.84
C VAL A 304 0.86 -18.96 -15.16
N ARG A 305 0.70 -20.14 -15.77
CA ARG A 305 -0.16 -20.29 -16.95
C ARG A 305 -1.64 -20.40 -16.54
N PRO A 306 -2.61 -19.97 -17.37
CA PRO A 306 -4.03 -20.03 -17.04
C PRO A 306 -4.51 -21.42 -16.61
N GLU A 307 -3.98 -22.49 -17.22
CA GLU A 307 -4.38 -23.88 -16.91
C GLU A 307 -3.95 -24.34 -15.51
N GLN A 308 -3.00 -23.63 -14.89
CA GLN A 308 -2.52 -23.90 -13.52
C GLN A 308 -3.38 -23.23 -12.44
N LEU A 309 -4.29 -22.34 -12.81
CA LEU A 309 -5.21 -21.71 -11.85
C LEU A 309 -6.31 -22.71 -11.48
N SER A 310 -6.52 -22.98 -10.20
CA SER A 310 -7.65 -23.80 -9.73
C SER A 310 -8.99 -23.12 -10.01
N ALA A 311 -9.04 -21.78 -9.94
CA ALA A 311 -10.20 -20.96 -10.28
C ALA A 311 -9.83 -19.49 -10.56
N VAL A 312 -10.79 -18.72 -11.05
CA VAL A 312 -10.81 -17.25 -10.95
C VAL A 312 -11.88 -16.82 -9.94
N VAL A 313 -11.49 -16.07 -8.91
CA VAL A 313 -12.37 -15.53 -7.88
C VAL A 313 -12.80 -14.12 -8.29
N LEU A 314 -14.09 -13.93 -8.51
CA LEU A 314 -14.69 -12.65 -8.86
C LEU A 314 -15.10 -11.88 -7.60
N VAL A 315 -14.65 -10.63 -7.52
CA VAL A 315 -14.79 -9.73 -6.37
C VAL A 315 -15.26 -8.35 -6.86
N GLY A 316 -15.93 -7.60 -5.99
CA GLY A 316 -16.34 -6.23 -6.26
C GLY A 316 -17.66 -6.13 -7.05
N GLY A 317 -18.40 -5.05 -6.80
CA GLY A 317 -19.74 -4.87 -7.35
C GLY A 317 -19.82 -4.84 -8.88
N SER A 318 -18.77 -4.39 -9.59
CA SER A 318 -18.78 -4.35 -11.06
C SER A 318 -18.61 -5.74 -11.68
N SER A 319 -18.08 -6.73 -10.94
CA SER A 319 -18.04 -8.14 -11.37
C SER A 319 -19.41 -8.81 -11.45
N ARG A 320 -20.48 -8.16 -10.95
CA ARG A 320 -21.88 -8.60 -11.13
C ARG A 320 -22.35 -8.51 -12.58
N MET A 321 -21.73 -7.64 -13.40
CA MET A 321 -22.11 -7.46 -14.81
C MET A 321 -21.91 -8.77 -15.60
N PRO A 322 -22.92 -9.32 -16.29
CA PRO A 322 -22.81 -10.61 -16.98
C PRO A 322 -21.63 -10.69 -17.97
N ILE A 323 -21.39 -9.61 -18.72
CA ILE A 323 -20.27 -9.52 -19.67
C ILE A 323 -18.90 -9.73 -19.02
N VAL A 324 -18.70 -9.31 -17.77
CA VAL A 324 -17.43 -9.49 -17.04
C VAL A 324 -17.18 -10.97 -16.80
N GLN A 325 -18.21 -11.70 -16.36
CA GLN A 325 -18.13 -13.14 -16.12
C GLN A 325 -17.79 -13.87 -17.42
N GLU A 326 -18.53 -13.58 -18.49
CA GLU A 326 -18.27 -14.19 -19.79
C GLU A 326 -16.87 -13.87 -20.34
N LEU A 327 -16.38 -12.63 -20.22
CA LEU A 327 -15.04 -12.25 -20.69
C LEU A 327 -13.94 -12.99 -19.92
N VAL A 328 -14.06 -13.08 -18.59
CA VAL A 328 -13.10 -13.78 -17.74
C VAL A 328 -13.14 -15.29 -18.02
N GLU A 329 -14.32 -15.89 -18.15
CA GLU A 329 -14.48 -17.31 -18.49
C GLU A 329 -13.90 -17.61 -19.87
N ARG A 330 -14.26 -16.83 -20.91
CA ARG A 330 -13.69 -16.96 -22.27
C ARG A 330 -12.18 -16.80 -22.28
N ARG A 331 -11.62 -15.87 -21.48
CA ARG A 331 -10.19 -15.59 -21.47
C ARG A 331 -9.36 -16.70 -20.85
N PHE A 332 -9.76 -17.17 -19.67
CA PHE A 332 -8.94 -18.06 -18.84
C PHE A 332 -9.34 -19.53 -18.95
N GLY A 333 -10.60 -19.82 -19.30
CA GLY A 333 -11.10 -21.19 -19.45
C GLY A 333 -11.10 -21.98 -18.12
N ARG A 334 -11.25 -21.28 -16.98
CA ARG A 334 -11.19 -21.84 -15.63
C ARG A 334 -12.51 -21.58 -14.89
N PRO A 335 -12.88 -22.42 -13.91
CA PRO A 335 -14.08 -22.21 -13.12
C PRO A 335 -14.09 -20.83 -12.47
N LEU A 336 -15.19 -20.09 -12.67
CA LEU A 336 -15.46 -18.90 -11.90
C LEU A 336 -15.92 -19.28 -10.49
N ARG A 337 -15.56 -18.42 -9.53
CA ARG A 337 -15.89 -18.55 -8.12
C ARG A 337 -16.33 -17.18 -7.61
N HIS A 338 -17.42 -17.13 -6.87
CA HIS A 338 -17.98 -15.89 -6.35
C HIS A 338 -18.74 -16.16 -5.05
N ALA A 339 -18.75 -15.19 -4.14
CA ALA A 339 -19.69 -15.16 -3.03
C ALA A 339 -21.11 -14.87 -3.53
N GLU A 340 -22.13 -15.15 -2.71
CA GLU A 340 -23.53 -14.77 -2.99
C GLU A 340 -23.66 -13.24 -3.20
N ASP A 341 -22.92 -12.46 -2.41
CA ASP A 341 -22.72 -11.02 -2.63
C ASP A 341 -21.23 -10.71 -2.85
N PRO A 342 -20.81 -10.39 -4.09
CA PRO A 342 -19.43 -9.98 -4.40
C PRO A 342 -18.95 -8.69 -3.70
N GLU A 343 -19.83 -7.85 -3.16
CA GLU A 343 -19.44 -6.69 -2.33
C GLU A 343 -19.12 -7.08 -0.89
N LEU A 344 -19.62 -8.24 -0.42
CA LEU A 344 -19.38 -8.72 0.95
C LEU A 344 -18.29 -9.80 1.03
N SER A 345 -17.74 -10.26 -0.11
CA SER A 345 -16.76 -11.35 -0.14
C SER A 345 -15.51 -11.04 0.69
N VAL A 346 -14.95 -9.83 0.55
CA VAL A 346 -13.72 -9.43 1.27
C VAL A 346 -13.95 -9.46 2.79
N VAL A 347 -15.07 -8.88 3.27
CA VAL A 347 -15.37 -8.83 4.70
C VAL A 347 -15.75 -10.21 5.28
N GLN A 348 -16.49 -11.03 4.52
CA GLN A 348 -16.84 -12.39 4.92
C GLN A 348 -15.61 -13.30 5.00
N GLY A 349 -14.72 -13.24 4.02
CA GLY A 349 -13.47 -14.00 4.06
C GLY A 349 -12.49 -13.48 5.12
N GLY A 350 -12.57 -12.19 5.48
CA GLY A 350 -11.91 -11.65 6.66
C GLY A 350 -12.49 -12.18 7.99
N ALA A 351 -13.78 -12.51 8.07
CA ALA A 351 -14.30 -13.27 9.21
C ALA A 351 -13.74 -14.70 9.24
N THR A 352 -13.68 -15.37 8.09
CA THR A 352 -13.06 -16.71 7.98
C THR A 352 -11.57 -16.69 8.32
N TRP A 353 -10.84 -15.61 8.05
CA TRP A 353 -9.46 -15.39 8.54
C TRP A 353 -9.41 -15.40 10.08
N VAL A 354 -10.29 -14.63 10.73
CA VAL A 354 -10.38 -14.56 12.19
C VAL A 354 -10.76 -15.91 12.81
N GLU A 355 -11.77 -16.60 12.26
CA GLU A 355 -12.22 -17.93 12.72
C GLU A 355 -11.13 -18.99 12.65
N ARG A 356 -10.27 -18.94 11.63
CA ARG A 356 -9.10 -19.83 11.47
C ARG A 356 -7.96 -19.53 12.47
N GLY A 357 -8.21 -18.65 13.45
CA GLY A 357 -7.26 -18.24 14.47
C GLY A 357 -6.30 -17.16 13.98
N GLY A 358 -6.79 -16.23 13.14
CA GLY A 358 -6.03 -15.16 12.50
C GLY A 358 -5.01 -14.49 13.42
N GLY A 359 -3.87 -14.09 12.86
CA GLY A 359 -2.66 -13.77 13.59
C GLY A 359 -1.66 -14.93 13.58
N ARG A 360 -0.38 -14.62 13.34
CA ARG A 360 0.70 -15.61 13.25
C ARG A 360 1.10 -16.07 14.64
N GLN A 361 0.62 -17.23 15.08
CA GLN A 361 1.11 -17.86 16.31
C GLN A 361 2.56 -18.33 16.12
N VAL A 362 3.51 -17.51 16.57
CA VAL A 362 4.92 -17.88 16.69
C VAL A 362 5.16 -18.30 18.13
N THR A 363 5.28 -19.60 18.38
CA THR A 363 5.76 -20.11 19.67
C THR A 363 7.24 -19.79 19.82
N ALA A 364 7.65 -19.35 21.01
CA ALA A 364 9.07 -19.20 21.32
C ALA A 364 9.79 -20.54 21.11
N THR A 365 10.83 -20.54 20.28
CA THR A 365 11.72 -21.68 20.10
C THR A 365 12.61 -21.87 21.33
N GLU A 366 13.39 -22.96 21.36
CA GLU A 366 14.38 -23.17 22.43
C GLU A 366 15.28 -21.94 22.62
N SER A 367 15.55 -21.59 23.88
CA SER A 367 16.50 -20.54 24.23
C SER A 367 17.88 -20.91 23.70
N ASN A 368 18.59 -19.94 23.08
CA ASN A 368 19.98 -20.14 22.68
C ASN A 368 20.80 -20.70 23.88
N PRO A 369 21.37 -21.91 23.80
CA PRO A 369 22.00 -22.57 24.95
C PRO A 369 23.25 -21.83 25.45
N ASP A 370 23.87 -21.00 24.61
CA ASP A 370 25.00 -20.17 25.00
C ASP A 370 24.58 -18.89 25.76
N HIS A 371 23.29 -18.51 25.71
CA HIS A 371 22.73 -17.36 26.41
C HIS A 371 22.14 -17.76 27.75
N VAL A 372 22.89 -17.53 28.82
CA VAL A 372 22.48 -17.87 30.19
C VAL A 372 21.83 -16.63 30.86
N PRO A 373 20.54 -16.69 31.19
CA PRO A 373 19.86 -15.64 31.94
C PRO A 373 20.31 -15.64 33.40
N MET A 374 20.47 -14.43 33.97
CA MET A 374 20.96 -14.24 35.33
C MET A 374 19.91 -13.60 36.23
N ARG A 375 19.76 -14.21 37.40
CA ARG A 375 18.96 -13.74 38.54
C ARG A 375 19.84 -13.77 39.79
N TRP A 376 19.55 -12.88 40.74
CA TRP A 376 20.22 -12.84 42.04
C TRP A 376 19.16 -12.76 43.14
N ALA A 377 19.40 -13.41 44.27
CA ALA A 377 18.50 -13.30 45.41
C ALA A 377 18.57 -11.88 46.01
N ILE A 378 17.49 -11.12 45.91
CA ILE A 378 17.37 -9.76 46.47
C ILE A 378 16.77 -9.86 47.90
N PRO A 379 17.51 -9.50 48.96
CA PRO A 379 16.96 -9.31 50.31
C PRO A 379 15.86 -8.24 50.33
N GLY A 380 14.85 -8.40 51.20
CA GLY A 380 13.69 -7.50 51.26
C GLY A 380 12.66 -7.69 50.14
N GLY A 381 12.99 -8.41 49.06
CA GLY A 381 12.05 -8.77 47.99
C GLY A 381 11.98 -7.76 46.83
N ALA A 382 12.36 -6.51 47.06
CA ALA A 382 12.48 -5.47 46.04
C ALA A 382 13.73 -4.58 46.25
N ALA A 383 14.30 -4.09 45.16
CA ALA A 383 15.39 -3.12 45.18
C ALA A 383 15.37 -2.25 43.90
N LYS A 384 15.87 -1.01 44.00
CA LYS A 384 15.99 -0.07 42.89
C LYS A 384 17.36 -0.19 42.20
N VAL A 385 17.39 -0.29 40.88
CA VAL A 385 18.65 -0.27 40.11
C VAL A 385 19.33 1.09 40.28
N VAL A 386 20.59 1.09 40.70
CA VAL A 386 21.40 2.31 40.84
C VAL A 386 22.24 2.55 39.58
N LYS A 387 22.96 1.51 39.12
CA LYS A 387 23.79 1.56 37.91
C LYS A 387 24.15 0.17 37.40
N PHE A 388 24.52 0.10 36.13
CA PHE A 388 25.25 -1.01 35.52
C PHE A 388 26.74 -0.65 35.40
N THR A 389 27.62 -1.62 35.58
CA THR A 389 29.08 -1.46 35.46
C THR A 389 29.63 -1.99 34.14
N VAL A 390 28.91 -2.90 33.50
CA VAL A 390 29.20 -3.42 32.16
C VAL A 390 28.08 -2.94 31.20
N GLN A 391 28.37 -2.81 29.92
CA GLN A 391 27.39 -2.41 28.90
C GLN A 391 27.13 -3.56 27.93
N PRO A 392 25.91 -3.71 27.38
CA PRO A 392 25.58 -4.74 26.39
C PRO A 392 26.64 -4.87 25.27
N GLY A 393 26.94 -6.11 24.89
CA GLY A 393 28.02 -6.47 23.95
C GLY A 393 29.45 -6.45 24.52
N ARG A 394 29.68 -5.87 25.72
CA ARG A 394 31.02 -5.83 26.34
C ARG A 394 31.36 -7.14 27.07
N ARG A 395 32.67 -7.42 27.15
CA ARG A 395 33.20 -8.55 27.91
C ARG A 395 33.25 -8.22 29.40
N TYR A 396 32.99 -9.23 30.24
CA TYR A 396 33.14 -9.18 31.69
C TYR A 396 34.11 -10.28 32.14
N ALA A 397 34.84 -10.04 33.22
CA ALA A 397 35.71 -11.04 33.84
C ALA A 397 34.91 -11.93 34.82
N ALA A 398 35.39 -13.13 35.10
CA ALA A 398 34.84 -13.99 36.16
C ALA A 398 34.72 -13.20 37.48
N GLY A 399 33.57 -13.26 38.15
CA GLY A 399 33.32 -12.53 39.39
C GLY A 399 33.27 -10.99 39.29
N ALA A 400 33.23 -10.39 38.09
CA ALA A 400 33.14 -8.93 37.94
C ALA A 400 31.82 -8.35 38.51
N GLU A 401 31.87 -7.18 39.15
CA GLU A 401 30.64 -6.42 39.49
C GLU A 401 29.90 -6.11 38.19
N LEU A 402 28.58 -6.39 38.16
CA LEU A 402 27.71 -6.23 37.00
C LEU A 402 26.67 -5.11 37.19
N ILE A 403 26.09 -5.03 38.38
CA ILE A 403 24.98 -4.12 38.71
C ILE A 403 25.02 -3.76 40.19
N VAL A 404 24.67 -2.51 40.49
CA VAL A 404 24.45 -2.04 41.87
C VAL A 404 22.97 -1.75 42.05
N LEU A 405 22.36 -2.34 43.08
CA LEU A 405 20.99 -2.12 43.51
C LEU A 405 20.95 -1.38 44.85
N ARG A 406 19.79 -0.81 45.19
CA ARG A 406 19.48 -0.23 46.50
C ARG A 406 18.18 -0.80 47.04
N THR A 407 18.22 -1.46 48.19
CA THR A 407 17.03 -1.97 48.88
C THR A 407 16.19 -0.83 49.47
N GLU A 408 14.95 -1.13 49.89
CA GLU A 408 14.02 -0.14 50.43
C GLU A 408 14.51 0.53 51.72
N ASP A 409 15.27 -0.20 52.55
CA ASP A 409 15.97 0.32 53.73
C ASP A 409 17.21 1.19 53.40
N GLY A 410 17.53 1.35 52.11
CA GLY A 410 18.61 2.19 51.61
C GLY A 410 19.97 1.49 51.47
N ALA A 411 20.11 0.22 51.87
CA ALA A 411 21.37 -0.51 51.72
C ALA A 411 21.72 -0.74 50.24
N LEU A 412 23.02 -0.80 49.92
CA LEU A 412 23.50 -1.05 48.56
C LEU A 412 23.91 -2.52 48.38
N LEU A 413 23.32 -3.19 47.40
CA LEU A 413 23.70 -4.53 46.97
C LEU A 413 24.55 -4.42 45.72
N ARG A 414 25.66 -5.15 45.66
CA ARG A 414 26.49 -5.31 44.46
C ARG A 414 26.31 -6.73 43.98
N LEU A 415 25.86 -6.90 42.75
CA LEU A 415 25.66 -8.21 42.15
C LEU A 415 26.77 -8.46 41.12
N TYR A 416 27.28 -9.68 41.11
CA TYR A 416 28.50 -10.06 40.41
C TYR A 416 28.21 -11.13 39.36
N ALA A 417 29.03 -11.15 38.32
CA ALA A 417 29.05 -12.19 37.31
C ALA A 417 29.41 -13.56 37.93
N PRO A 418 29.02 -14.68 37.28
CA PRO A 418 29.51 -16.01 37.63
C PRO A 418 31.05 -16.12 37.57
N ASP A 419 31.59 -17.22 38.10
CA ASP A 419 33.02 -17.55 38.11
C ASP A 419 33.60 -17.94 36.72
N ARG A 420 33.05 -17.37 35.65
CA ARG A 420 33.41 -17.63 34.25
C ARG A 420 33.24 -16.35 33.45
N ALA A 421 34.32 -15.90 32.81
CA ALA A 421 34.31 -14.74 31.93
C ALA A 421 33.37 -14.94 30.72
N GLY A 422 32.95 -13.86 30.09
CA GLY A 422 32.03 -13.90 28.96
C GLY A 422 31.71 -12.53 28.40
N ARG A 423 30.59 -12.43 27.69
CA ARG A 423 29.99 -11.17 27.23
C ARG A 423 28.62 -10.97 27.87
N LEU A 424 28.34 -9.74 28.26
CA LEU A 424 26.97 -9.33 28.56
C LEU A 424 26.22 -9.22 27.23
N VAL A 425 25.09 -9.90 27.09
CA VAL A 425 24.20 -9.79 25.93
C VAL A 425 23.31 -8.57 26.11
N GLU A 426 22.55 -8.52 27.21
CA GLU A 426 21.51 -7.52 27.45
C GLU A 426 21.19 -7.35 28.95
N TRP A 427 20.63 -6.20 29.32
CA TRP A 427 20.05 -5.92 30.64
C TRP A 427 18.53 -5.90 30.56
N HIS A 428 17.86 -6.46 31.56
CA HIS A 428 16.38 -6.56 31.61
C HIS A 428 15.73 -5.49 32.52
N ALA A 429 16.47 -4.42 32.82
CA ALA A 429 16.01 -3.30 33.63
C ALA A 429 16.80 -2.03 33.27
N GLU A 430 16.24 -0.85 33.58
CA GLU A 430 16.92 0.44 33.42
C GLU A 430 17.43 0.99 34.76
N PRO A 431 18.45 1.87 34.78
CA PRO A 431 18.83 2.59 35.99
C PRO A 431 17.66 3.40 36.56
N GLY A 432 17.32 3.16 37.82
CA GLY A 432 16.14 3.74 38.47
C GLY A 432 14.89 2.86 38.44
N ALA A 433 14.86 1.74 37.71
CA ALA A 433 13.77 0.76 37.81
C ALA A 433 13.76 0.05 39.17
N THR A 434 12.59 -0.32 39.68
CA THR A 434 12.45 -1.24 40.82
C THR A 434 12.34 -2.66 40.32
N VAL A 435 13.17 -3.56 40.85
CA VAL A 435 13.24 -4.97 40.46
C VAL A 435 12.92 -5.87 41.66
N THR A 436 12.28 -7.01 41.41
CA THR A 436 11.81 -7.95 42.43
C THR A 436 12.71 -9.18 42.55
N ARG A 437 12.55 -9.95 43.63
CA ARG A 437 13.36 -11.14 43.97
C ARG A 437 13.59 -12.14 42.82
N ASP A 438 12.58 -12.34 41.97
CA ASP A 438 12.60 -13.36 40.90
C ASP A 438 12.89 -12.77 39.51
N ALA A 439 13.16 -11.46 39.44
CA ALA A 439 13.48 -10.78 38.20
C ALA A 439 14.78 -11.32 37.58
N TRP A 440 14.71 -11.61 36.28
CA TRP A 440 15.90 -11.80 35.46
C TRP A 440 16.44 -10.40 35.19
N LEU A 441 17.72 -10.14 35.48
CA LEU A 441 18.29 -8.80 35.38
C LEU A 441 19.29 -8.66 34.21
N ALA A 442 19.83 -9.78 33.73
CA ALA A 442 20.77 -9.82 32.62
C ALA A 442 20.66 -11.10 31.80
N THR A 443 21.08 -11.06 30.54
CA THR A 443 21.46 -12.26 29.77
C THR A 443 22.97 -12.21 29.53
N LEU A 444 23.69 -13.28 29.86
CA LEU A 444 25.14 -13.40 29.64
C LEU A 444 25.42 -14.48 28.60
N HIS A 445 26.51 -14.33 27.85
CA HIS A 445 27.10 -15.37 27.03
C HIS A 445 28.48 -15.72 27.63
N PRO A 446 28.58 -16.75 28.48
CA PRO A 446 29.86 -17.20 29.02
C PRO A 446 30.80 -17.68 27.90
N ASP A 447 32.10 -17.40 28.01
CA ASP A 447 33.09 -17.93 27.06
C ASP A 447 33.19 -19.46 27.20
N ALA A 448 33.29 -20.22 26.11
CA ALA A 448 33.34 -21.69 26.13
C ALA A 448 34.34 -22.23 27.18
N VAL A 449 33.95 -23.27 27.93
CA VAL A 449 34.88 -23.98 28.82
C VAL A 449 35.92 -24.66 27.93
N ALA A 450 37.20 -24.31 28.09
CA ALA A 450 38.26 -25.02 27.39
C ALA A 450 38.19 -26.50 27.78
N PRO A 451 38.20 -27.44 26.81
CA PRO A 451 38.10 -28.86 27.12
C PRO A 451 39.28 -29.23 28.04
N VAL A 452 38.97 -29.91 29.14
CA VAL A 452 39.98 -30.46 30.04
C VAL A 452 40.82 -31.43 29.21
N ALA A 453 42.10 -31.13 29.03
CA ALA A 453 43.00 -32.01 28.30
C ALA A 453 43.07 -33.36 29.03
N GLU A 454 42.59 -34.43 28.38
CA GLU A 454 42.71 -35.77 28.92
C GLU A 454 44.18 -36.10 29.17
N THR A 455 44.52 -36.41 30.42
CA THR A 455 45.88 -36.73 30.82
C THR A 455 46.34 -37.98 30.06
N PRO A 456 47.47 -37.96 29.33
CA PRO A 456 47.89 -39.12 28.55
C PRO A 456 48.12 -40.34 29.45
N VAL A 457 47.33 -41.40 29.22
CA VAL A 457 47.54 -42.68 29.90
C VAL A 457 48.83 -43.31 29.38
N GLU A 458 49.84 -43.37 30.23
CA GLU A 458 51.10 -44.08 29.93
C GLU A 458 50.79 -45.56 29.61
N ARG A 459 51.19 -45.99 28.40
CA ARG A 459 51.18 -47.42 28.05
C ARG A 459 52.52 -48.04 28.45
N PRO A 460 52.54 -49.15 29.20
CA PRO A 460 53.80 -49.79 29.60
C PRO A 460 54.53 -50.37 28.38
N SER A 461 55.84 -50.15 28.34
CA SER A 461 56.74 -50.68 27.32
C SER A 461 57.02 -52.17 27.53
N GLY A 462 56.47 -53.02 26.66
CA GLY A 462 56.74 -54.47 26.63
C GLY A 462 57.23 -54.92 25.26
N THR A 463 58.51 -55.26 25.14
CA THR A 463 59.13 -55.80 23.93
C THR A 463 58.93 -57.32 23.83
N ALA A 464 58.29 -57.79 22.77
CA ALA A 464 58.35 -59.18 22.33
C ALA A 464 58.32 -59.25 20.79
N SER A 465 59.25 -60.01 20.23
CA SER A 465 59.56 -60.06 18.80
C SER A 465 58.78 -61.14 18.04
N TYR A 466 58.37 -60.84 16.81
CA TYR A 466 58.26 -61.85 15.74
C TYR A 466 58.75 -61.26 14.40
N THR A 467 59.35 -62.11 13.57
CA THR A 467 60.28 -61.70 12.51
C THR A 467 59.76 -61.91 11.09
N SER A 468 59.96 -60.89 10.25
CA SER A 468 59.95 -60.93 8.77
C SER A 468 58.59 -61.23 8.09
N ASN A 469 58.32 -60.82 6.84
CA ASN A 469 59.22 -60.24 5.85
C ASN A 469 58.49 -59.26 4.90
N GLN A 470 59.26 -58.41 4.24
CA GLN A 470 58.94 -57.55 3.08
C GLN A 470 58.13 -56.25 3.31
N SER A 471 58.86 -55.15 3.13
CA SER A 471 58.43 -53.82 2.69
C SER A 471 59.16 -53.54 1.36
N PRO A 472 58.95 -52.41 0.64
CA PRO A 472 58.09 -51.25 0.91
C PRO A 472 57.08 -51.02 -0.28
N VAL A 473 56.48 -49.88 -0.60
CA VAL A 473 56.60 -48.48 -0.14
C VAL A 473 55.28 -47.71 -0.40
N LEU A 474 54.85 -46.84 0.55
CA LEU A 474 54.01 -45.62 0.42
C LEU A 474 52.71 -45.60 -0.46
N ARG A 475 51.61 -44.90 -0.12
CA ARG A 475 51.11 -44.24 1.11
C ARG A 475 49.67 -43.70 0.87
N PHE A 476 48.93 -43.43 1.96
CA PHE A 476 47.71 -42.58 2.05
C PHE A 476 46.41 -42.99 1.33
N PHE A 477 45.45 -43.49 2.13
CA PHE A 477 44.02 -43.24 1.94
C PHE A 477 43.60 -42.01 2.77
N GLY A 478 42.93 -41.04 2.14
CA GLY A 478 42.25 -39.93 2.81
C GLY A 478 40.74 -40.08 2.68
N TRP A 479 40.00 -39.96 3.78
CA TRP A 479 38.55 -40.08 3.79
C TRP A 479 37.89 -38.83 3.20
N ILE A 480 36.96 -39.01 2.26
CA ILE A 480 36.14 -37.93 1.69
C ILE A 480 34.87 -37.78 2.55
N LEU A 481 34.71 -36.61 3.18
CA LEU A 481 33.46 -36.19 3.80
C LEU A 481 32.67 -35.35 2.78
N LEU A 482 31.43 -35.73 2.50
CA LEU A 482 30.53 -34.97 1.62
C LEU A 482 29.79 -33.89 2.42
N VAL A 483 29.92 -32.63 2.00
CA VAL A 483 29.08 -31.50 2.44
C VAL A 483 28.62 -30.72 1.18
N PRO A 484 27.38 -30.21 1.11
CA PRO A 484 26.83 -29.70 -0.15
C PRO A 484 27.41 -28.34 -0.57
N ILE A 485 27.49 -28.11 -1.89
CA ILE A 485 27.92 -26.85 -2.49
C ILE A 485 26.75 -25.85 -2.48
N ALA A 486 26.95 -24.70 -1.84
CA ALA A 486 26.09 -23.52 -2.01
C ALA A 486 26.61 -22.67 -3.18
N TYR A 487 25.71 -22.28 -4.09
CA TYR A 487 26.04 -21.46 -5.26
C TYR A 487 25.83 -19.97 -4.94
N LEU A 488 26.92 -19.21 -4.78
CA LEU A 488 26.88 -17.74 -4.77
C LEU A 488 28.08 -17.18 -5.55
N GLY A 489 27.79 -16.42 -6.59
CA GLY A 489 28.74 -15.64 -7.37
C GLY A 489 28.01 -14.47 -8.04
N THR A 490 28.64 -13.33 -8.30
CA THR A 490 30.02 -12.90 -8.02
C THR A 490 30.06 -11.38 -7.98
N GLY A 491 30.88 -10.80 -7.11
CA GLY A 491 31.28 -9.39 -7.18
C GLY A 491 32.77 -9.28 -6.88
N PHE A 492 33.52 -8.56 -7.71
CA PHE A 492 34.96 -8.38 -7.54
C PHE A 492 35.35 -6.89 -7.63
N TRP A 493 36.21 -6.49 -6.68
CA TRP A 493 36.95 -5.24 -6.65
C TRP A 493 38.39 -5.48 -7.06
N VAL A 494 39.07 -4.48 -7.64
CA VAL A 494 40.54 -4.40 -7.68
C VAL A 494 40.99 -2.96 -7.45
N VAL A 495 42.05 -2.80 -6.63
CA VAL A 495 42.82 -1.56 -6.42
C VAL A 495 44.19 -1.77 -7.09
N GLY A 496 44.74 -0.74 -7.75
CA GLY A 496 45.98 -0.87 -8.56
C GLY A 496 47.24 -0.27 -7.94
N LEU A 497 48.37 -0.36 -8.67
CA LEU A 497 49.53 0.55 -8.67
C LEU A 497 50.47 0.21 -9.87
N ALA A 498 51.44 1.10 -10.17
CA ALA A 498 52.23 1.23 -11.43
C ALA A 498 53.57 0.41 -11.46
N GLU A 499 54.47 0.40 -12.47
CA GLU A 499 54.64 1.11 -13.77
C GLU A 499 55.63 0.34 -14.72
N GLU A 500 55.91 0.87 -15.92
CA GLU A 500 56.98 0.58 -16.92
C GLU A 500 56.84 -0.52 -18.04
N GLU A 501 56.74 0.01 -19.28
CA GLU A 501 57.41 -0.35 -20.55
C GLU A 501 57.08 -1.57 -21.47
N ILE A 502 56.65 -1.20 -22.70
CA ILE A 502 57.04 -1.71 -24.05
C ILE A 502 56.21 -2.84 -24.76
N LEU A 503 55.53 -2.38 -25.84
CA LEU A 503 55.10 -3.04 -27.11
C LEU A 503 54.33 -4.38 -27.11
N GLY A 504 53.11 -4.35 -27.71
CA GLY A 504 52.55 -5.55 -28.37
C GLY A 504 51.02 -5.66 -28.50
N VAL A 505 50.42 -4.97 -29.49
CA VAL A 505 49.13 -5.30 -30.16
C VAL A 505 47.95 -5.74 -29.25
N PHE A 506 47.07 -4.80 -28.90
CA PHE A 506 45.78 -5.08 -28.26
C PHE A 506 44.62 -5.19 -29.25
N GLY A 507 43.66 -6.07 -28.93
CA GLY A 507 42.27 -5.98 -29.40
C GLY A 507 41.31 -6.00 -28.21
N GLY A 508 40.31 -5.09 -28.22
CA GLY A 508 39.16 -5.12 -27.29
C GLY A 508 39.10 -3.99 -26.26
N LEU A 509 38.05 -3.16 -26.38
CA LEU A 509 37.22 -2.50 -25.33
C LEU A 509 37.91 -1.83 -24.09
N ALA A 510 37.60 -0.59 -23.67
CA ALA A 510 36.64 0.40 -24.16
C ALA A 510 36.85 1.81 -23.50
N ILE A 511 36.24 2.84 -24.09
CA ILE A 511 35.84 4.16 -23.50
C ILE A 511 36.97 5.14 -23.06
N ILE A 512 36.98 6.32 -23.68
CA ILE A 512 36.85 7.65 -23.02
C ILE A 512 36.35 8.68 -24.06
N ALA A 513 35.77 9.79 -23.58
CA ALA A 513 34.81 10.63 -24.28
C ALA A 513 35.40 11.81 -25.10
N VAL A 514 34.47 12.59 -25.68
CA VAL A 514 34.65 13.86 -26.41
C VAL A 514 35.31 13.68 -27.78
N GLY A 515 34.70 14.07 -28.90
CA GLY A 515 33.59 14.98 -29.13
C GLY A 515 33.86 15.72 -30.44
N VAL A 516 32.87 16.48 -30.95
CA VAL A 516 32.88 17.08 -32.31
C VAL A 516 32.63 16.02 -33.41
N ILE A 517 31.96 16.45 -34.50
CA ILE A 517 31.60 15.66 -35.69
C ILE A 517 30.45 14.63 -35.52
N LEU A 518 29.29 15.04 -34.98
CA LEU A 518 28.00 14.46 -35.41
C LEU A 518 26.82 15.46 -35.49
N VAL A 519 27.09 16.74 -35.78
CA VAL A 519 26.06 17.77 -36.05
C VAL A 519 25.87 18.03 -37.57
N ARG A 520 26.59 17.29 -38.44
CA ARG A 520 26.64 17.56 -39.90
C ARG A 520 25.87 16.61 -40.81
N LEU A 521 25.13 15.62 -40.30
CA LEU A 521 24.47 14.60 -41.13
C LEU A 521 22.95 14.42 -40.96
N LEU A 522 22.28 15.22 -40.12
CA LEU A 522 20.81 15.19 -39.97
C LEU A 522 20.12 16.54 -40.25
N LEU A 523 20.66 17.32 -41.20
CA LEU A 523 20.00 18.49 -41.78
C LEU A 523 20.02 18.45 -43.31
N ARG A 524 19.11 17.68 -43.92
CA ARG A 524 18.62 17.88 -45.31
C ARG A 524 17.46 16.95 -45.69
N ARG A 525 16.20 17.42 -45.51
CA ARG A 525 15.21 17.66 -46.60
C ARG A 525 13.78 17.97 -46.09
N ARG A 526 13.40 19.24 -46.28
CA ARG A 526 12.05 19.83 -46.53
C ARG A 526 10.88 19.60 -45.53
N PRO A 527 10.31 20.70 -44.99
CA PRO A 527 8.98 20.74 -44.37
C PRO A 527 7.90 21.34 -45.29
N SER A 528 6.63 20.98 -45.06
CA SER A 528 5.46 21.78 -45.46
C SER A 528 4.19 21.29 -44.74
N HIS A 529 3.35 22.24 -44.30
CA HIS A 529 2.05 22.05 -43.61
C HIS A 529 2.08 21.67 -42.12
N ILE A 530 2.36 22.67 -41.27
CA ILE A 530 1.66 22.82 -39.98
C ILE A 530 0.93 24.16 -40.03
N LEU A 531 -0.40 24.13 -39.85
CA LEU A 531 -1.21 25.34 -39.78
C LEU A 531 -1.12 25.89 -38.36
N ALA A 532 -0.63 27.12 -38.21
CA ALA A 532 -0.60 27.78 -36.91
C ALA A 532 -2.01 28.22 -36.51
N ILE A 533 -2.50 27.74 -35.37
CA ILE A 533 -3.62 28.37 -34.64
C ILE A 533 -2.99 29.03 -33.41
N GLY A 534 -2.88 30.36 -33.47
CA GLY A 534 -2.17 31.15 -32.46
C GLY A 534 -2.94 31.27 -31.14
N GLY A 535 -2.20 31.33 -30.04
CA GLY A 535 -2.78 31.55 -28.71
C GLY A 535 -3.43 32.93 -28.56
N LEU A 536 -4.69 32.94 -28.15
CA LEU A 536 -5.44 34.14 -27.76
C LEU A 536 -6.63 33.70 -26.89
N GLY A 537 -6.62 34.01 -25.58
CA GLY A 537 -7.82 33.73 -24.77
C GLY A 537 -7.74 33.69 -23.23
N ILE A 538 -6.57 33.55 -22.59
CA ILE A 538 -6.50 33.41 -21.12
C ILE A 538 -5.70 34.56 -20.47
N SER A 539 -6.32 35.74 -20.38
CA SER A 539 -5.80 36.84 -19.54
C SER A 539 -6.87 37.82 -19.05
N HIS A 540 -8.11 37.35 -18.78
CA HIS A 540 -9.18 38.20 -18.25
C HIS A 540 -9.96 37.65 -17.05
N ALA A 541 -9.52 36.54 -16.45
CA ALA A 541 -10.06 36.00 -15.21
C ALA A 541 -9.12 36.15 -13.98
N ILE A 542 -7.95 36.78 -14.15
CA ILE A 542 -6.93 36.95 -13.09
C ILE A 542 -6.70 38.46 -12.80
N GLY A 543 -7.80 39.21 -12.79
CA GLY A 543 -7.82 40.65 -12.53
C GLY A 543 -7.72 41.03 -11.05
N LYS A 544 -6.93 40.33 -10.21
CA LYS A 544 -6.67 40.73 -8.81
C LYS A 544 -5.44 40.13 -8.10
N THR A 545 -4.63 39.29 -8.74
CA THR A 545 -3.38 38.73 -8.17
C THR A 545 -2.14 39.20 -8.94
N ARG A 546 -1.84 40.51 -8.88
CA ARG A 546 -0.54 41.02 -9.31
C ARG A 546 0.53 40.73 -8.25
N ARG A 547 1.69 40.24 -8.70
CA ARG A 547 2.91 39.89 -7.91
C ARG A 547 2.81 38.62 -7.07
N MET A 548 2.90 37.46 -7.73
CA MET A 548 3.46 36.20 -7.23
C MET A 548 3.74 35.30 -8.44
N TYR A 549 4.92 34.67 -8.49
CA TYR A 549 5.48 33.84 -9.60
C TYR A 549 5.99 34.59 -10.85
N PRO A 550 7.18 34.25 -11.38
CA PRO A 550 7.75 34.79 -12.62
C PRO A 550 7.23 34.03 -13.86
N TRP A 551 5.95 34.27 -14.21
CA TRP A 551 5.34 33.69 -15.41
C TRP A 551 5.98 34.19 -16.72
N ASP A 552 6.75 35.27 -16.65
CA ASP A 552 7.52 35.88 -17.75
C ASP A 552 8.68 35.01 -18.27
N GLU A 553 9.10 34.00 -17.50
CA GLU A 553 10.09 32.99 -17.94
C GLU A 553 9.47 31.79 -18.67
N VAL A 554 8.16 31.57 -18.57
CA VAL A 554 7.46 30.48 -19.30
C VAL A 554 7.16 30.93 -20.73
N THR A 555 7.63 30.15 -21.70
CA THR A 555 7.48 30.41 -23.15
C THR A 555 6.41 29.57 -23.81
N ASP A 556 6.09 28.39 -23.28
CA ASP A 556 5.12 27.46 -23.88
C ASP A 556 4.54 26.51 -22.83
N VAL A 557 3.36 25.96 -23.11
CA VAL A 557 2.67 24.96 -22.27
C VAL A 557 2.12 23.86 -23.18
N LEU A 558 2.66 22.66 -23.03
CA LEU A 558 2.35 21.50 -23.87
C LEU A 558 1.58 20.46 -23.06
N LEU A 559 0.61 19.79 -23.69
CA LEU A 559 -0.02 18.59 -23.16
C LEU A 559 0.47 17.39 -23.96
N ASP A 560 1.18 16.47 -23.31
CA ASP A 560 1.78 15.29 -23.95
C ASP A 560 1.45 14.05 -23.11
N ASN A 561 0.75 13.09 -23.71
CA ASN A 561 0.25 11.87 -23.06
C ASN A 561 -0.43 12.09 -21.70
N GLY A 562 -1.26 13.15 -21.59
CA GLY A 562 -1.98 13.51 -20.37
C GLY A 562 -1.15 14.25 -19.31
N GLN A 563 0.15 14.46 -19.54
CA GLN A 563 1.00 15.27 -18.67
C GLN A 563 1.14 16.70 -19.21
N LEU A 564 1.08 17.68 -18.31
CA LEU A 564 1.34 19.09 -18.62
C LEU A 564 2.84 19.38 -18.52
N ARG A 565 3.45 19.87 -19.60
CA ARG A 565 4.88 20.21 -19.69
C ARG A 565 5.04 21.71 -19.92
N LEU A 566 5.86 22.36 -19.12
CA LEU A 566 6.19 23.79 -19.26
C LEU A 566 7.53 23.96 -19.98
N LYS A 567 7.61 24.88 -20.93
CA LYS A 567 8.85 25.24 -21.63
C LYS A 567 9.30 26.62 -21.18
N VAL A 568 10.42 26.73 -20.50
CA VAL A 568 10.98 28.01 -20.02
C VAL A 568 12.05 28.59 -20.93
N ARG A 569 12.40 29.86 -20.72
CA ARG A 569 13.52 30.53 -21.41
C ARG A 569 14.85 29.85 -21.09
N GLU A 570 15.76 29.91 -22.06
CA GLU A 570 17.11 29.39 -21.93
C GLU A 570 17.91 30.25 -20.92
N GLY A 571 18.45 29.61 -19.88
CA GLY A 571 19.12 30.28 -18.75
C GLY A 571 18.32 30.34 -17.44
N SER A 572 17.03 29.98 -17.44
CA SER A 572 16.20 29.92 -16.23
C SER A 572 16.61 28.80 -15.27
N THR A 573 16.90 29.14 -14.00
CA THR A 573 17.13 28.15 -12.93
C THR A 573 15.82 27.61 -12.34
N LEU A 574 15.25 26.58 -12.99
CA LEU A 574 14.23 25.73 -12.37
C LEU A 574 14.89 24.68 -11.47
N ARG A 575 14.36 24.51 -10.26
CA ARG A 575 14.71 23.37 -9.40
C ARG A 575 13.75 22.21 -9.70
N HIS A 576 14.30 21.09 -10.13
CA HIS A 576 13.53 19.89 -10.47
C HIS A 576 13.00 19.20 -9.20
N ASP A 577 11.70 18.99 -9.13
CA ASP A 577 11.03 18.12 -8.15
C ASP A 577 10.59 16.83 -8.86
N PRO A 578 11.13 15.65 -8.49
CA PRO A 578 10.77 14.37 -9.13
C PRO A 578 9.30 13.96 -8.96
N ASP A 579 8.60 14.47 -7.94
CA ASP A 579 7.29 13.97 -7.53
C ASP A 579 6.11 14.81 -8.09
N PHE A 580 6.39 15.75 -9.00
CA PHE A 580 5.37 16.60 -9.62
C PHE A 580 4.60 15.88 -10.74
N VAL A 581 3.43 15.32 -10.40
CA VAL A 581 2.43 14.85 -11.38
C VAL A 581 1.12 15.63 -11.20
N PRO A 582 0.75 16.53 -12.14
CA PRO A 582 -0.55 17.21 -12.08
C PRO A 582 -1.67 16.21 -12.36
N ARG A 583 -2.50 15.93 -11.35
CA ARG A 583 -3.68 15.06 -11.49
C ARG A 583 -4.93 15.90 -11.80
N PHE A 584 -5.72 15.42 -12.76
CA PHE A 584 -7.03 15.97 -13.12
C PHE A 584 -8.11 15.36 -12.22
N ASP A 585 -8.81 16.19 -11.44
CA ASP A 585 -9.97 15.76 -10.66
C ASP A 585 -11.21 15.80 -11.58
N ALA A 586 -11.60 14.63 -12.08
CA ALA A 586 -12.74 14.47 -13.00
C ALA A 586 -14.12 14.78 -12.37
N VAL A 587 -14.19 14.98 -11.05
CA VAL A 587 -15.44 15.31 -10.34
C VAL A 587 -15.66 16.83 -10.31
N SER A 588 -14.57 17.59 -10.12
CA SER A 588 -14.57 19.05 -10.07
C SER A 588 -14.20 19.72 -11.40
N GLY A 589 -13.64 18.97 -12.36
CA GLY A 589 -13.13 19.51 -13.62
C GLY A 589 -11.89 20.40 -13.43
N THR A 590 -11.13 20.22 -12.34
CA THR A 590 -10.01 21.10 -11.97
C THR A 590 -8.68 20.34 -11.94
N PHE A 591 -7.59 21.04 -12.27
CA PHE A 591 -6.23 20.55 -12.09
C PHE A 591 -5.74 20.92 -10.69
N LYS A 592 -5.31 19.92 -9.91
CA LYS A 592 -4.81 20.11 -8.54
C LYS A 592 -3.37 20.62 -8.60
N LEU A 593 -3.18 21.94 -8.51
CA LEU A 593 -1.86 22.60 -8.40
C LEU A 593 -1.62 23.00 -6.93
N CYS A 594 -0.83 22.20 -6.21
CA CYS A 594 -0.48 22.50 -4.83
C CYS A 594 0.69 23.50 -4.71
N ARG A 595 0.71 24.20 -3.57
CA ARG A 595 1.41 25.48 -3.34
C ARG A 595 2.88 25.29 -2.95
N PHE A 596 3.78 26.11 -3.50
CA PHE A 596 5.21 26.12 -3.18
C PHE A 596 5.58 27.02 -1.99
N THR A 597 6.64 26.65 -1.26
CA THR A 597 7.25 27.41 -0.16
C THR A 597 8.60 27.99 -0.59
N TRP A 598 8.89 29.25 -0.25
CA TRP A 598 10.05 30.00 -0.78
C TRP A 598 11.14 30.23 0.28
N VAL A 599 12.40 30.33 -0.18
CA VAL A 599 13.54 30.81 0.62
C VAL A 599 14.30 31.90 -0.15
N ASN A 600 14.33 33.09 0.47
CA ASN A 600 15.12 34.31 0.24
C ASN A 600 16.01 34.50 -1.02
N THR A 601 15.83 35.65 -1.70
CA THR A 601 16.90 36.53 -2.23
C THR A 601 16.34 37.94 -2.53
N ASP A 602 17.21 38.92 -2.79
CA ASP A 602 16.97 40.34 -2.47
C ASP A 602 16.12 41.21 -3.44
N GLU A 603 15.89 42.45 -3.00
CA GLU A 603 14.98 43.45 -3.58
C GLU A 603 15.58 44.26 -4.76
N GLU A 604 16.88 44.12 -5.05
CA GLU A 604 17.58 45.04 -5.96
C GLU A 604 17.39 44.66 -7.45
N THR A 605 17.17 43.37 -7.73
CA THR A 605 17.04 42.85 -9.10
C THR A 605 15.71 43.22 -9.79
N VAL A 606 14.63 43.47 -9.04
CA VAL A 606 13.25 43.54 -9.58
C VAL A 606 12.89 44.88 -10.25
N ARG A 607 13.72 45.92 -10.14
CA ARG A 607 13.38 47.28 -10.65
C ARG A 607 13.56 47.49 -12.16
N SER A 608 14.12 46.52 -12.90
CA SER A 608 14.60 46.73 -14.28
C SER A 608 13.58 46.45 -15.41
N ALA A 609 12.53 45.65 -15.18
CA ALA A 609 11.69 45.10 -16.26
C ALA A 609 10.26 45.68 -16.37
N VAL A 610 10.15 46.77 -17.16
CA VAL A 610 9.24 46.95 -18.32
C VAL A 610 7.75 46.51 -18.16
N LYS A 611 6.69 47.35 -18.15
CA LYS A 611 6.15 48.41 -19.05
C LYS A 611 5.55 47.94 -20.41
N HIS A 612 4.21 47.97 -20.53
CA HIS A 612 3.32 48.09 -21.73
C HIS A 612 2.47 46.90 -22.25
N TYR A 613 1.32 47.29 -22.83
CA TYR A 613 0.39 46.63 -23.77
C TYR A 613 -0.81 45.77 -23.29
N THR A 614 -1.79 45.63 -24.19
CA THR A 614 -3.25 45.77 -23.89
C THR A 614 -4.16 45.09 -24.93
N MET A 615 -5.26 44.47 -24.46
CA MET A 615 -6.50 44.03 -25.14
C MET A 615 -6.50 43.03 -26.33
N GLY A 616 -7.43 42.06 -26.25
CA GLY A 616 -7.93 41.23 -27.36
C GLY A 616 -8.90 40.12 -26.89
N LYS A 617 -10.12 40.05 -27.42
CA LYS A 617 -11.12 38.97 -27.19
C LYS A 617 -11.00 37.90 -28.29
N PHE A 618 -11.18 36.60 -27.97
CA PHE A 618 -11.50 35.53 -28.94
C PHE A 618 -12.20 34.31 -28.26
N PRO A 619 -12.70 33.28 -28.99
CA PRO A 619 -14.02 32.68 -28.71
C PRO A 619 -13.99 31.24 -28.18
N LYS A 620 -15.18 30.69 -27.88
CA LYS A 620 -15.41 29.31 -27.44
C LYS A 620 -14.86 28.27 -28.42
N ARG A 621 -13.95 27.42 -27.95
CA ARG A 621 -13.86 25.98 -28.22
C ARG A 621 -13.08 25.31 -27.11
#